data_AF-A0A9P4T4P7-F1
#
_entry.id   AF-A0A9P4T4P7-F1
#
_cell.length_a   1.000
_cell.length_b   1.000
_cell.length_c   1.000
_cell.angle_alpha   90.00
_cell.angle_beta   90.00
_cell.angle_gamma   90.00
#
_symmetry.space_group_name_H-M   'P 1'
#
loop_
_entity.id
_entity.type
_entity.pdbx_description
1 polymer ?
#
loop_
_entity_poly.entity_id
_entity_poly.type
_entity_poly.pdbx_seq_one_letter_code
_entity_poly.pdbx_strand_id
1 'polypeptide(L)'
;MPPRKEDLSEAALRRKVHDHGIRFKGPVPPEEWPNEHKHHFDVAHTIQFLRYDAYKTSFKRKTDYQKRVRSLRRQVQELLDDVNANEPSWRQLERDIFKRLDQSIFCGKCKKDLTKVDYEANCTYHEDQAKLNAKRSSRRE
;
A
#
# COMPACT_ATOMS: atom_id res chain seq x y z
N MET A 1 29.54 4.96 20.28
CA MET A 1 29.52 4.94 18.81
C MET A 1 28.80 3.67 18.36
N PRO A 2 27.92 3.70 17.36
CA PRO A 2 27.36 2.47 16.82
C PRO A 2 28.49 1.66 16.14
N PRO A 3 28.50 0.33 16.29
CA PRO A 3 29.52 -0.50 15.66
C PRO A 3 29.46 -0.34 14.14
N ARG A 4 30.62 -0.14 13.50
CA ARG A 4 30.73 -0.10 12.04
C ARG A 4 30.38 -1.47 11.49
N LYS A 5 29.47 -1.54 10.52
CA LYS A 5 29.24 -2.77 9.75
C LYS A 5 30.50 -3.03 8.93
N GLU A 6 31.17 -4.15 9.19
CA GLU A 6 32.23 -4.65 8.32
C GLU A 6 31.58 -5.15 7.02
N ASP A 7 31.97 -4.55 5.89
CA ASP A 7 31.58 -5.04 4.57
C ASP A 7 32.37 -6.30 4.24
N LEU A 8 31.86 -7.45 4.67
CA LEU A 8 32.44 -8.75 4.39
C LEU A 8 32.13 -9.18 2.96
N SER A 9 33.10 -9.80 2.30
CA SER A 9 32.85 -10.51 1.04
C SER A 9 31.90 -11.70 1.27
N GLU A 10 31.17 -12.09 0.23
CA GLU A 10 30.18 -13.18 0.32
C GLU A 10 30.79 -14.49 0.85
N ALA A 11 32.04 -14.79 0.48
CA ALA A 11 32.78 -15.96 0.97
C ALA A 11 33.12 -15.86 2.47
N ALA A 12 33.50 -14.68 2.95
CA ALA A 12 33.77 -14.43 4.37
C ALA A 12 32.48 -14.48 5.21
N LEU A 13 31.37 -14.01 4.65
CA LEU A 13 30.04 -14.13 5.28
C LEU A 13 29.64 -15.59 5.46
N ARG A 14 29.78 -16.42 4.41
CA ARG A 14 29.46 -17.86 4.47
C ARG A 14 30.31 -18.62 5.50
N ARG A 15 31.60 -18.28 5.63
CA ARG A 15 32.47 -18.83 6.69
C ARG A 15 32.00 -18.40 8.07
N LYS A 16 31.75 -17.11 8.32
CA LYS A 16 31.20 -16.66 9.62
C LYS A 16 29.88 -17.35 9.95
N VAL A 17 28.97 -17.52 8.99
CA VAL A 17 27.71 -18.25 9.17
C VAL A 17 27.95 -19.70 9.60
N HIS A 18 28.90 -20.38 8.96
CA HIS A 18 29.29 -21.74 9.31
C HIS A 18 29.95 -21.82 10.70
N ASP A 19 30.92 -20.94 10.98
CA ASP A 19 31.69 -20.92 12.23
C ASP A 19 30.82 -20.60 13.45
N HIS A 20 29.79 -19.78 13.26
CA HIS A 20 28.79 -19.48 14.28
C HIS A 20 27.62 -20.47 14.31
N GLY A 21 27.64 -21.51 13.47
CA GLY A 21 26.56 -22.51 13.40
C GLY A 21 25.20 -21.93 13.00
N ILE A 22 25.18 -20.79 12.33
CA ILE A 22 23.95 -20.09 11.94
C ILE A 22 23.29 -20.90 10.82
N ARG A 23 22.19 -21.56 11.15
CA ARG A 23 21.33 -22.22 10.16
C ARG A 23 20.11 -21.35 9.92
N PHE A 24 20.05 -20.73 8.73
CA PHE A 24 18.83 -20.11 8.26
C PHE A 24 17.83 -21.22 7.93
N LYS A 25 16.94 -21.53 8.87
CA LYS A 25 15.69 -22.20 8.53
C LYS A 25 14.96 -21.20 7.62
N GLY A 26 14.63 -21.62 6.41
CA GLY A 26 13.92 -20.76 5.46
C GLY A 26 12.58 -20.28 6.02
N PRO A 27 11.74 -19.64 5.18
CA PRO A 27 10.40 -19.27 5.62
C PRO A 27 9.69 -20.48 6.23
N VAL A 28 9.15 -20.29 7.44
CA VAL A 28 8.41 -21.32 8.17
C VAL A 28 7.20 -21.71 7.32
N PRO A 29 6.95 -23.01 7.10
CA PRO A 29 5.83 -23.45 6.28
C PRO A 29 4.49 -23.16 6.98
N PRO A 30 3.38 -22.98 6.23
CA PRO A 30 2.08 -22.58 6.80
C PRO A 30 1.54 -23.49 7.92
N GLU A 31 1.93 -24.76 7.92
CA GLU A 31 1.56 -25.77 8.92
C GLU A 31 2.17 -25.48 10.30
N GLU A 32 3.30 -24.77 10.32
CA GLU A 32 4.06 -24.44 11.53
C GLU A 32 3.78 -23.00 12.02
N TRP A 33 2.86 -22.27 11.38
CA TRP A 33 2.54 -20.91 11.79
C TRP A 33 1.79 -20.87 13.12
N PRO A 34 2.12 -19.91 14.02
CA PRO A 34 1.38 -19.73 15.26
C PRO A 34 -0.11 -19.48 14.99
N ASN A 35 -0.97 -20.28 15.63
CA ASN A 35 -2.43 -20.18 15.44
C ASN A 35 -2.97 -18.77 15.74
N GLU A 36 -2.38 -18.09 16.72
CA GLU A 36 -2.73 -16.73 17.17
C GLU A 36 -2.61 -15.68 16.07
N HIS A 37 -1.72 -15.90 15.09
CA HIS A 37 -1.42 -14.93 14.02
C HIS A 37 -1.51 -15.53 12.63
N LYS A 38 -2.01 -16.77 12.50
CA LYS A 38 -2.05 -17.52 11.25
C LYS A 38 -2.69 -16.71 10.12
N HIS A 39 -3.79 -16.02 10.41
CA HIS A 39 -4.47 -15.17 9.42
C HIS A 39 -3.60 -14.01 8.89
N HIS A 40 -2.69 -13.45 9.70
CA HIS A 40 -1.78 -12.40 9.25
C HIS A 40 -0.71 -12.97 8.32
N PHE A 41 -0.17 -14.14 8.65
CA PHE A 41 0.80 -14.84 7.81
C PHE A 41 0.16 -15.27 6.49
N ASP A 42 -1.07 -15.78 6.50
CA ASP A 42 -1.84 -16.11 5.30
C ASP A 42 -2.02 -14.89 4.39
N VAL A 43 -2.39 -13.74 4.95
CA VAL A 43 -2.55 -12.48 4.19
C VAL A 43 -1.21 -12.02 3.61
N ALA A 44 -0.14 -12.01 4.41
CA ALA A 44 1.18 -11.58 3.95
C ALA A 44 1.72 -12.48 2.82
N HIS A 45 1.55 -13.80 2.98
CA HIS A 45 1.90 -14.77 1.96
C HIS A 45 1.06 -14.56 0.69
N THR A 46 -0.26 -14.37 0.81
CA THR A 46 -1.12 -14.13 -0.35
C THR A 46 -0.73 -12.85 -1.10
N ILE A 47 -0.40 -11.77 -0.38
CA ILE A 47 0.10 -10.51 -0.97
C ILE A 47 1.42 -10.74 -1.72
N GLN A 48 2.33 -11.57 -1.18
CA GLN A 48 3.60 -11.88 -1.83
C GLN A 48 3.41 -12.50 -3.23
N PHE A 49 2.35 -13.30 -3.43
CA PHE A 49 2.05 -13.95 -4.71
C PHE A 49 1.10 -13.14 -5.59
N LEU A 50 0.49 -12.06 -5.09
CA LEU A 50 -0.30 -11.12 -5.88
C LEU A 50 0.61 -10.28 -6.79
N ARG A 51 0.85 -10.77 -8.00
CA ARG A 51 1.61 -10.04 -9.02
C ARG A 51 0.80 -8.89 -9.58
N TYR A 52 1.48 -7.77 -9.88
CA TYR A 52 0.90 -6.59 -10.55
C TYR A 52 0.10 -6.93 -11.82
N ASP A 53 0.51 -7.97 -12.55
CA ASP A 53 -0.18 -8.43 -13.76
C ASP A 53 -1.57 -9.01 -13.49
N ALA A 54 -1.87 -9.51 -12.28
CA ALA A 54 -3.24 -9.90 -11.90
C ALA A 54 -4.19 -8.70 -11.89
N TYR A 55 -3.66 -7.51 -11.59
CA TYR A 55 -4.40 -6.25 -11.54
C TYR A 55 -4.46 -5.51 -12.89
N LYS A 56 -3.72 -5.95 -13.91
CA LYS A 56 -3.63 -5.26 -15.22
C LYS A 56 -4.93 -5.23 -16.04
N THR A 57 -5.96 -6.00 -15.68
CA THR A 57 -7.08 -6.26 -16.60
C THR A 57 -8.08 -5.09 -16.80
N SER A 58 -7.81 -3.87 -16.31
CA SER A 58 -8.69 -2.71 -16.44
C SER A 58 -8.09 -1.52 -17.22
N PHE A 59 -7.36 -1.76 -18.32
CA PHE A 59 -6.68 -0.69 -19.09
C PHE A 59 -7.58 0.29 -19.85
N LYS A 60 -8.91 0.10 -19.90
CA LYS A 60 -9.82 1.07 -20.55
C LYS A 60 -9.85 2.45 -19.88
N ARG A 61 -9.33 2.61 -18.65
CA ARG A 61 -9.26 3.91 -17.93
C ARG A 61 -7.97 4.71 -18.16
N LYS A 62 -7.02 4.21 -18.97
CA LYS A 62 -5.68 4.80 -19.08
C LYS A 62 -5.70 6.17 -19.80
N THR A 63 -6.54 6.34 -20.80
CA THR A 63 -6.62 7.57 -21.61
C THR A 63 -7.20 8.75 -20.83
N ASP A 64 -8.27 8.52 -20.07
CA ASP A 64 -8.91 9.59 -19.27
C ASP A 64 -8.02 10.02 -18.11
N TYR A 65 -7.31 9.06 -17.52
CA TYR A 65 -6.33 9.35 -16.48
C TYR A 65 -5.17 10.20 -17.02
N GLN A 66 -4.63 9.85 -18.19
CA GLN A 66 -3.56 10.63 -18.82
C GLN A 66 -4.01 12.05 -19.17
N LYS A 67 -5.23 12.22 -19.71
CA LYS A 67 -5.78 13.55 -20.00
C LYS A 67 -5.92 14.40 -18.73
N ARG A 68 -6.47 13.82 -17.66
CA ARG A 68 -6.59 14.50 -16.36
C ARG A 68 -5.24 14.91 -15.79
N VAL A 69 -4.27 13.99 -15.76
CA VAL A 69 -2.92 14.26 -15.24
C VAL A 69 -2.24 15.38 -16.04
N ARG A 70 -2.37 15.39 -17.37
CA ARG A 70 -1.86 16.50 -18.18
C ARG A 70 -2.52 17.83 -17.84
N SER A 71 -3.84 17.85 -17.67
CA SER A 71 -4.58 19.05 -17.30
C SER A 71 -4.14 19.60 -15.94
N LEU A 72 -4.06 18.75 -14.92
CA LEU A 72 -3.59 19.14 -13.58
C LEU A 72 -2.16 19.65 -13.62
N ARG A 73 -1.27 18.97 -14.36
CA ARG A 73 0.11 19.42 -14.51
C ARG A 73 0.21 20.80 -15.15
N ARG A 74 -0.64 21.09 -16.15
CA ARG A 74 -0.69 22.41 -16.77
C ARG A 74 -1.16 23.47 -15.77
N GLN A 75 -2.22 23.21 -15.02
CA GLN A 75 -2.75 24.14 -14.01
C GLN A 75 -1.74 24.41 -12.87
N VAL A 76 -0.99 23.38 -12.44
CA VAL A 76 0.11 23.56 -11.46
C VAL A 76 1.20 24.45 -12.05
N GLN A 77 1.58 24.23 -13.31
CA GLN A 77 2.62 25.03 -13.96
C GLN A 77 2.17 26.50 -14.09
N GLU A 78 0.92 26.73 -14.50
CA GLU A 78 0.33 28.07 -14.55
C GLU A 78 0.36 28.78 -13.19
N LEU A 79 0.12 28.06 -12.09
CA LEU A 79 0.22 28.61 -10.73
C LEU A 79 1.67 28.87 -10.27
N LEU A 80 2.63 28.06 -10.72
CA LEU A 80 4.05 28.26 -10.39
C LEU A 80 4.65 29.46 -11.14
N ASP A 81 4.13 29.73 -12.35
CA ASP A 81 4.57 30.83 -13.20
C ASP A 81 3.82 32.15 -12.85
N ASP A 82 2.78 32.10 -12.01
CA ASP A 82 2.02 33.27 -11.55
C ASP A 82 2.71 33.97 -10.36
N VAL A 83 3.08 35.23 -10.58
CA VAL A 83 3.73 36.10 -9.58
C VAL A 83 2.79 36.47 -8.41
N ASN A 84 1.46 36.33 -8.60
CA ASN A 84 0.43 36.63 -7.60
C ASN A 84 -0.22 35.37 -7.00
N ALA A 85 0.37 34.19 -7.20
CA ALA A 85 -0.15 32.96 -6.61
C ALA A 85 -0.28 33.11 -5.08
N ASN A 86 -1.47 32.86 -4.55
CA ASN A 86 -1.81 33.03 -3.15
C ASN A 86 -2.40 31.75 -2.56
N GLU A 87 -2.65 31.74 -1.24
CA GLU A 87 -3.16 30.52 -0.60
C GLU A 87 -4.46 29.97 -1.23
N PRO A 88 -5.46 30.84 -1.51
CA PRO A 88 -6.69 30.43 -2.15
C PRO A 88 -6.51 29.71 -3.49
N SER A 89 -5.56 30.15 -4.33
CA SER A 89 -5.39 29.59 -5.67
C SER A 89 -4.85 28.16 -5.66
N TRP A 90 -3.92 27.82 -4.76
CA TRP A 90 -3.47 26.43 -4.61
C TRP A 90 -4.49 25.53 -3.90
N ARG A 91 -5.27 26.08 -2.95
CA ARG A 91 -6.37 25.35 -2.28
C ARG A 91 -7.48 24.94 -3.24
N GLN A 92 -7.74 25.75 -4.27
CA GLN A 92 -8.70 25.40 -5.32
C GLN A 92 -8.23 24.16 -6.11
N LEU A 93 -6.95 24.12 -6.46
CA LEU A 93 -6.33 23.01 -7.18
C LEU A 93 -6.28 21.72 -6.33
N GLU A 94 -6.05 21.86 -5.03
CA GLU A 94 -6.06 20.77 -4.06
C GLU A 94 -7.37 19.96 -4.14
N ARG A 95 -8.51 20.66 -4.23
CA ARG A 95 -9.82 20.02 -4.40
C ARG A 95 -9.90 19.21 -5.68
N ASP A 96 -9.40 19.72 -6.81
CA ASP A 96 -9.43 19.01 -8.08
C ASP A 96 -8.49 17.78 -8.12
N ILE A 97 -7.37 17.85 -7.39
CA ILE A 97 -6.45 16.74 -7.19
C ILE A 97 -7.12 15.65 -6.35
N PHE A 98 -7.73 16.02 -5.22
CA PHE A 98 -8.30 15.08 -4.26
C PHE A 98 -9.72 14.61 -4.56
N LYS A 99 -10.45 15.27 -5.46
CA LYS A 99 -11.81 14.89 -5.90
C LYS A 99 -11.98 13.40 -6.24
N ARG A 100 -10.91 12.73 -6.66
CA ARG A 100 -10.94 11.28 -6.95
C ARG A 100 -10.92 10.40 -5.70
N LEU A 101 -10.28 10.85 -4.62
CA LEU A 101 -10.30 10.15 -3.33
C LEU A 101 -11.71 10.12 -2.74
N ASP A 102 -12.50 11.15 -3.03
CA ASP A 102 -13.90 11.25 -2.62
C ASP A 102 -14.87 10.47 -3.52
N GLN A 103 -14.38 9.92 -4.65
CA GLN A 103 -15.21 9.16 -5.58
C GLN A 103 -15.17 7.66 -5.25
N SER A 104 -16.35 7.07 -4.99
CA SER A 104 -16.49 5.61 -4.92
C SER A 104 -16.09 4.99 -6.26
N ILE A 105 -14.98 4.23 -6.27
CA ILE A 105 -14.44 3.63 -7.47
C ILE A 105 -15.02 2.22 -7.61
N PHE A 106 -16.03 2.02 -8.45
CA PHE A 106 -16.53 0.66 -8.71
C PHE A 106 -15.71 -0.07 -9.78
N CYS A 107 -15.52 -1.37 -9.59
CA CYS A 107 -14.95 -2.26 -10.61
C CYS A 107 -15.93 -2.41 -11.78
N GLY A 108 -15.49 -2.13 -13.01
CA GLY A 108 -16.36 -2.25 -14.19
C GLY A 108 -16.84 -3.67 -14.52
N LYS A 109 -16.17 -4.71 -13.99
CA LYS A 109 -16.56 -6.12 -14.19
C LYS A 109 -17.47 -6.63 -13.08
N CYS A 110 -17.02 -6.55 -11.83
CA CYS A 110 -17.75 -7.14 -10.69
C CYS A 110 -18.65 -6.14 -9.95
N LYS A 111 -18.66 -4.85 -10.35
CA LYS A 111 -19.40 -3.75 -9.72
C LYS A 111 -19.16 -3.57 -8.23
N LYS A 112 -18.17 -4.26 -7.65
CA LYS A 112 -17.75 -4.08 -6.27
C LYS A 112 -17.03 -2.74 -6.13
N ASP A 113 -17.24 -2.10 -4.99
CA ASP A 113 -16.53 -0.89 -4.62
C ASP A 113 -15.05 -1.23 -4.35
N LEU A 114 -14.15 -0.67 -5.15
CA LEU A 114 -12.70 -0.82 -5.03
C LEU A 114 -12.12 0.05 -3.92
N THR A 115 -12.93 0.86 -3.23
CA THR A 115 -12.53 1.48 -1.96
C THR A 115 -12.50 0.48 -0.81
N LYS A 116 -13.13 -0.71 -0.96
CA LYS A 116 -12.92 -1.83 -0.04
C LYS A 116 -11.56 -2.45 -0.34
N VAL A 117 -10.68 -2.38 0.64
CA VAL A 117 -9.39 -3.08 0.63
C VAL A 117 -9.60 -4.59 0.52
N ASP A 118 -8.81 -5.24 -0.33
CA ASP A 118 -8.83 -6.70 -0.52
C ASP A 118 -8.50 -7.44 0.80
N TYR A 119 -7.72 -6.80 1.67
CA TYR A 119 -7.35 -7.29 2.99
C TYR A 119 -7.64 -6.23 4.04
N GLU A 120 -8.57 -6.52 4.94
CA GLU A 120 -8.85 -5.70 6.12
C GLU A 120 -8.06 -6.25 7.31
N ALA A 121 -7.43 -5.36 8.08
CA ALA A 121 -6.79 -5.75 9.33
C ALA A 121 -7.84 -6.26 10.33
N ASN A 122 -7.56 -7.36 11.02
CA ASN A 122 -8.34 -7.81 12.15
C ASN A 122 -7.51 -7.67 13.42
N CYS A 123 -8.19 -7.36 14.53
CA CYS A 123 -7.62 -7.37 15.85
C CYS A 123 -7.61 -8.79 16.41
N THR A 124 -6.56 -9.14 17.13
CA THR A 124 -6.45 -10.42 17.84
C THR A 124 -7.53 -10.57 18.92
N TYR A 125 -7.89 -9.45 19.57
CA TYR A 125 -8.89 -9.42 20.63
C TYR A 125 -10.25 -8.93 20.12
N HIS A 126 -11.32 -9.64 20.51
CA HIS A 126 -12.69 -9.37 20.07
C HIS A 126 -13.17 -7.96 20.48
N GLU A 127 -12.77 -7.48 21.66
CA GLU A 127 -13.13 -6.15 22.16
C GLU A 127 -12.56 -5.02 21.28
N ASP A 128 -11.33 -5.21 20.79
CA ASP A 128 -10.67 -4.25 19.90
C ASP A 128 -11.21 -4.34 18.47
N GLN A 129 -11.65 -5.53 18.03
CA GLN A 129 -12.33 -5.70 16.75
C GLN A 129 -13.64 -4.90 16.71
N ALA A 130 -14.41 -4.90 17.79
CA ALA A 130 -15.63 -4.10 17.89
C ALA A 130 -15.36 -2.59 17.77
N LYS A 131 -14.32 -2.09 18.46
CA LYS A 131 -13.87 -0.69 18.35
C LYS A 131 -13.37 -0.36 16.94
N LEU A 132 -12.63 -1.26 16.31
CA LEU A 132 -12.13 -1.09 14.95
C LEU A 132 -13.29 -1.03 13.94
N ASN A 133 -14.27 -1.91 14.07
CA ASN A 133 -15.46 -1.92 13.24
C ASN A 133 -16.28 -0.63 13.39
N ALA A 134 -16.48 -0.15 14.63
CA ALA A 134 -17.15 1.11 14.91
C ALA A 134 -16.42 2.31 14.28
N LYS A 135 -15.09 2.36 14.35
CA LYS A 135 -14.27 3.38 13.67
C LYS A 135 -14.35 3.29 12.14
N ARG A 136 -14.57 2.09 11.59
CA ARG A 136 -14.72 1.89 10.13
C ARG A 136 -16.10 2.34 9.66
N SER A 137 -17.17 2.04 10.41
CA SER A 137 -18.52 2.45 10.06
C SER A 137 -18.68 3.98 10.10
N SER A 138 -18.09 4.65 11.09
CA SER A 138 -18.16 6.11 11.21
C SER A 138 -17.42 6.89 10.10
N ARG A 139 -16.61 6.22 9.27
CA ARG A 139 -15.92 6.83 8.11
C ARG A 139 -16.69 6.64 6.81
N ARG A 140 -17.75 5.82 6.84
CA ARG A 140 -18.60 5.50 5.68
C ARG A 140 -19.88 6.35 5.64
N GLU A 141 -20.19 7.05 6.73
CA GLU A 141 -21.22 8.09 6.85
C GLU A 141 -20.64 9.46 6.53
#